data_AF-A0A358KIF0-F1
#
_entry.id   AF-A0A358KIF0-F1
#
_cell.length_a   1.000
_cell.length_b   1.000
_cell.length_c   1.000
_cell.angle_alpha   90.00
_cell.angle_beta   90.00
_cell.angle_gamma   90.00
#
_symmetry.space_group_name_H-M   'P 1'
#
loop_
_entity.id
_entity.type
_entity.pdbx_description
1 polymer ?
#
loop_
_entity_poly.entity_id
_entity_poly.type
_entity_poly.pdbx_seq_one_letter_code
_entity_poly.pdbx_strand_id
1 'polypeptide(L)' 'KETQLPVTIAEDPLISVANGTGKVLQNIDYWRNASANA' A
#
# COMPACT_ATOMS: atom_id res chain seq x y z
N LYS A 1 13.29 -19.75 12.79
CA LYS A 1 13.21 -18.95 14.03
C LYS A 1 12.07 -17.97 13.81
N GLU A 2 11.06 -17.97 14.68
CA GLU A 2 9.94 -17.01 14.60
C GLU A 2 10.42 -15.58 14.93
N THR A 3 9.71 -14.56 14.42
CA THR A 3 10.17 -13.15 14.48
C THR A 3 9.93 -12.46 15.81
N GLN A 4 8.99 -12.94 16.64
CA GLN A 4 8.56 -12.33 17.92
C GLN A 4 8.08 -10.87 17.83
N LEU A 5 7.79 -10.39 16.62
CA LEU A 5 7.20 -9.07 16.41
C LEU A 5 5.67 -9.17 16.30
N PRO A 6 4.92 -8.12 16.68
CA PRO A 6 3.48 -8.08 16.48
C PRO A 6 3.11 -8.28 15.01
N VAL A 7 2.10 -9.12 14.77
CA VAL A 7 1.54 -9.36 13.44
C VAL A 7 0.15 -8.71 13.39
N THR A 8 -0.06 -7.85 12.39
CA THR A 8 -1.36 -7.23 12.14
C THR A 8 -1.91 -7.76 10.83
N ILE A 9 -3.16 -8.22 10.86
CA ILE A 9 -3.92 -8.59 9.66
C ILE A 9 -4.68 -7.35 9.19
N ALA A 10 -4.59 -7.04 7.90
CA ALA A 10 -5.34 -5.93 7.32
C ALA A 10 -6.86 -6.18 7.47
N GLU A 11 -7.64 -5.10 7.57
CA GLU A 11 -9.11 -5.16 7.71
C GLU A 11 -9.76 -5.94 6.56
N ASP A 12 -9.38 -5.64 5.32
CA ASP A 12 -9.82 -6.33 4.11
C ASP A 12 -8.63 -6.92 3.32
N PRO A 13 -8.05 -8.06 3.76
CA PRO A 13 -6.77 -8.54 3.26
C PRO A 13 -6.82 -8.93 1.78
N LEU A 14 -7.94 -9.51 1.33
CA LEU A 14 -8.11 -10.03 -0.02
C LEU A 14 -8.18 -8.94 -1.10
N ILE A 15 -8.71 -7.76 -0.76
CA ILE A 15 -8.91 -6.65 -1.71
C ILE A 15 -7.97 -5.46 -1.46
N SER A 16 -7.17 -5.52 -0.39
CA SER A 16 -6.25 -4.45 0.02
C SER A 16 -5.37 -3.94 -1.11
N VAL A 17 -4.85 -4.85 -1.95
CA VAL A 17 -4.02 -4.51 -3.12
C VAL A 17 -4.82 -3.71 -4.15
N ALA A 18 -6.00 -4.21 -4.56
CA ALA A 18 -6.82 -3.54 -5.56
C ALA A 18 -7.25 -2.14 -5.09
N ASN A 19 -7.65 -2.00 -3.83
CA ASN A 19 -8.00 -0.72 -3.22
C ASN A 19 -6.81 0.24 -3.19
N GLY A 20 -5.63 -0.25 -2.82
CA GLY A 20 -4.39 0.53 -2.83
C GLY A 20 -4.04 1.03 -4.24
N THR A 21 -4.09 0.15 -5.25
CA THR A 21 -3.86 0.51 -6.65
C THR A 21 -4.87 1.56 -7.13
N GLY A 22 -6.16 1.39 -6.83
CA GLY A 22 -7.20 2.36 -7.19
C GLY A 22 -6.92 3.75 -6.61
N LYS A 23 -6.53 3.84 -5.34
CA LYS A 23 -6.16 5.10 -4.68
C LYS A 23 -4.95 5.79 -5.33
N VAL A 24 -3.95 5.00 -5.76
CA VAL A 24 -2.79 5.53 -6.48
C VAL A 24 -3.21 6.09 -7.84
N LEU A 25 -4.00 5.35 -8.60
CA LEU A 25 -4.48 5.80 -9.93
C LEU A 25 -5.33 7.07 -9.83
N GLN A 26 -6.14 7.22 -8.79
CA GLN A 26 -6.90 8.45 -8.53
C GLN A 26 -6.02 9.68 -8.25
N ASN A 27 -4.77 9.48 -7.85
CA ASN A 27 -3.81 10.54 -7.49
C ASN A 27 -2.49 10.37 -8.25
N ILE A 28 -2.57 9.94 -9.52
CA ILE A 28 -1.40 9.42 -10.25
C ILE A 28 -0.27 10.43 -10.39
N ASP A 29 -0.58 11.72 -10.57
CA ASP A 29 0.44 12.75 -10.73
C ASP A 29 1.20 13.01 -9.43
N TYR A 30 0.51 13.00 -8.29
CA TYR A 30 1.14 13.10 -6.98
C TYR A 30 2.14 11.96 -6.78
N TRP A 31 1.71 10.71 -7.04
CA TRP A 31 2.56 9.53 -6.81
C TRP A 31 3.70 9.42 -7.82
N ARG A 32 3.50 9.83 -9.07
CA ARG A 32 4.58 9.96 -10.06
C ARG A 32 5.64 10.95 -9.60
N ASN A 33 5.23 12.14 -9.17
CA ASN A 33 6.14 13.16 -8.69
C ASN A 33 6.86 12.74 -7.40
N ALA A 34 6.16 12.11 -6.46
CA ALA A 34 6.76 11.56 -5.25
C ALA A 34 7.82 10.50 -5.57
N SER A 35 7.54 9.59 -6.51
CA SER A 35 8.47 8.55 -6.92
C SER A 35 9.73 9.07 -7.62
N ALA A 36 9.63 10.20 -8.34
CA ALA A 36 10.77 10.82 -9.02
C ALA A 36 11.73 11.53 -8.04
N ASN A 37 11.26 11.84 -6.83
CA ASN A 37 12.00 12.57 -5.80
C ASN A 37 12.40 11.68 -4.60
N ALA A 38 12.11 10.38 -4.66
CA ALA A 38 12.45 9.38 -3.65
C ALA A 38 13.76 8.67 -4.02
#